data_AF-A0A7C2CI88-F1
#
_entry.id   AF-A0A7C2CI88-F1
#
_cell.length_a   1.000
_cell.length_b   1.000
_cell.length_c   1.000
_cell.angle_alpha   90.00
_cell.angle_beta   90.00
_cell.angle_gamma   90.00
#
_symmetry.space_group_name_H-M   'P 1'
#
loop_
_entity.id
_entity.type
_entity.pdbx_description
1 polymer ?
#
loop_
_entity_poly.entity_id
_entity_poly.type
_entity_poly.pdbx_seq_one_letter_code
_entity_poly.pdbx_strand_id
1 'polypeptide(L)'
;MVVDTARTYCARCGAPIRPGAKFCTRCGLPVSRPEESSGYRSVFASSAPSMEEPSEVSPSMEEWGALSPWASPRAFFGAPGPERNVALYVVLSLLSCGLFAPIWMYLIGRDLRRALVHEEIRPELDLLLALVTCGVWWVYLLYRYPSLIVALKRRVGLSGEDLPVISLILGILSLGLVSLVLMQSELNRIWRVMEGRP
;
A
#
# COMPACT_ATOMS: atom_id res chain seq x y z
N MET A 1 -24.74 -9.28 60.33
CA MET A 1 -24.12 -7.99 60.64
C MET A 1 -22.72 -8.00 60.06
N VAL A 2 -22.49 -7.25 58.98
CA VAL A 2 -21.15 -6.81 58.58
C VAL A 2 -21.32 -5.35 58.18
N VAL A 3 -20.76 -4.49 59.02
CA VAL A 3 -20.67 -3.05 58.81
C VAL A 3 -19.53 -2.84 57.83
N ASP A 4 -19.81 -2.34 56.62
CA ASP A 4 -18.75 -1.87 55.72
C ASP A 4 -18.91 -0.36 55.51
N THR A 5 -18.31 0.35 56.46
CA THR A 5 -18.21 1.82 56.48
C THR A 5 -17.26 2.28 55.38
N ALA A 6 -17.88 2.77 54.30
CA ALA A 6 -17.60 4.03 53.63
C ALA A 6 -16.19 4.62 53.84
N ARG A 7 -15.35 4.55 52.82
CA ARG A 7 -14.25 5.53 52.68
C ARG A 7 -14.87 6.93 52.63
N THR A 8 -14.72 7.69 53.71
CA THR A 8 -15.19 9.07 53.83
C THR A 8 -14.39 10.04 52.98
N TYR A 9 -13.19 9.66 52.51
CA TYR A 9 -12.32 10.46 51.67
C TYR A 9 -11.76 9.64 50.49
N CYS A 10 -11.55 10.33 49.36
CA CYS A 10 -11.04 9.72 48.14
C CYS A 10 -9.55 9.34 48.27
N ALA A 11 -9.22 8.09 47.93
CA ALA A 11 -7.85 7.59 47.97
C ALA A 11 -6.89 8.28 46.98
N ARG A 12 -7.40 8.97 45.95
CA ARG A 12 -6.57 9.67 44.95
C ARG A 12 -6.41 11.16 45.20
N CYS A 13 -7.46 11.85 45.65
CA CYS A 13 -7.43 13.32 45.78
C CYS A 13 -7.72 13.85 47.20
N GLY A 14 -8.03 12.96 48.15
CA GLY A 14 -8.32 13.33 49.54
C GLY A 14 -9.64 14.09 49.74
N ALA A 15 -10.48 14.26 48.71
CA ALA A 15 -11.76 14.95 48.85
C ALA A 15 -12.81 14.09 49.59
N PRO A 16 -13.70 14.70 50.40
CA PRO A 16 -14.74 13.96 51.11
C PRO A 16 -15.74 13.33 50.14
N ILE A 17 -16.13 12.09 50.38
CA ILE A 17 -17.06 11.31 49.58
C ILE A 17 -18.41 11.23 50.32
N ARG A 18 -19.50 11.50 49.60
CA ARG A 18 -20.86 11.37 50.14
C ARG A 18 -21.22 9.88 50.33
N PRO A 19 -21.96 9.52 51.39
CA PRO A 19 -22.36 8.13 51.63
C PRO A 19 -23.20 7.61 50.45
N GLY A 20 -22.83 6.45 49.89
CA GLY A 20 -23.50 5.84 48.73
C GLY A 20 -23.01 6.30 47.35
N ALA A 21 -22.03 7.20 47.27
CA ALA A 21 -21.48 7.64 46.00
C ALA A 21 -20.61 6.55 45.34
N LYS A 22 -20.93 6.20 44.08
CA LYS A 22 -20.17 5.21 43.29
C LYS A 22 -18.82 5.75 42.78
N PHE A 23 -18.69 7.08 42.65
CA PHE A 23 -17.51 7.78 42.14
C PHE A 23 -17.22 9.06 42.93
N CYS A 24 -15.96 9.46 43.01
CA CYS A 24 -15.55 10.74 43.59
C CYS A 24 -15.95 11.89 42.65
N THR A 25 -16.74 12.84 43.15
CA THR A 25 -17.22 14.00 42.37
C THR A 25 -16.13 15.00 42.01
N ARG A 26 -14.96 14.95 42.67
CA ARG A 26 -13.86 15.88 42.40
C ARG A 26 -12.84 15.34 41.39
N CYS A 27 -12.52 14.04 41.44
CA CYS A 27 -11.46 13.46 40.60
C CYS A 27 -11.91 12.26 39.75
N GLY A 28 -13.17 11.86 39.83
CA GLY A 28 -13.76 10.80 39.00
C GLY A 28 -13.36 9.37 39.35
N LEU A 29 -12.58 9.14 40.42
CA LEU A 29 -12.15 7.80 40.80
C LEU A 29 -13.34 6.98 41.36
N PRO A 30 -13.56 5.73 40.92
CA PRO A 30 -14.56 4.85 41.51
C PRO A 30 -14.24 4.53 42.97
N VAL A 31 -15.28 4.40 43.79
CA VAL A 31 -15.17 4.19 45.24
C VAL A 31 -15.14 2.69 45.60
N SER A 32 -15.57 1.81 44.70
CA SER A 32 -15.55 0.35 44.85
C SER A 32 -14.27 -0.29 44.28
N ARG A 33 -13.68 -1.24 45.03
CA ARG A 33 -12.54 -2.07 44.58
C ARG A 33 -13.00 -3.17 43.59
N PRO A 34 -12.09 -3.67 42.73
CA PRO A 34 -12.45 -4.43 41.53
C PRO A 34 -12.63 -5.92 41.84
N GLU A 35 -13.71 -6.51 41.36
CA GLU A 35 -13.77 -7.95 41.05
C GLU A 35 -14.06 -8.11 39.56
N GLU A 36 -13.41 -9.12 39.01
CA GLU A 36 -13.05 -9.34 37.63
C GLU A 36 -14.13 -10.10 36.88
N SER A 37 -14.57 -9.61 35.71
CA SER A 37 -14.69 -10.43 34.50
C SER A 37 -15.29 -9.66 33.31
N SER A 38 -14.58 -9.81 32.19
CA SER A 38 -15.07 -9.83 30.80
C SER A 38 -15.56 -8.52 30.16
N GLY A 39 -14.95 -8.20 29.02
CA GLY A 39 -15.49 -7.26 28.04
C GLY A 39 -14.51 -6.16 27.68
N TYR A 40 -13.78 -6.39 26.60
CA TYR A 40 -12.93 -5.41 25.93
C TYR A 40 -13.68 -4.08 25.69
N ARG A 41 -12.97 -3.00 25.99
CA ARG A 41 -13.45 -1.63 25.95
C ARG A 41 -13.21 -1.04 24.57
N SER A 42 -14.29 -0.60 23.94
CA SER A 42 -14.31 0.45 22.94
C SER A 42 -13.64 1.72 23.47
N VAL A 43 -12.65 2.22 22.74
CA VAL A 43 -12.08 3.57 22.83
C VAL A 43 -11.87 3.95 21.37
N PHE A 44 -12.67 4.82 20.75
CA PHE A 44 -12.75 6.23 21.06
C PHE A 44 -14.12 6.79 20.68
N ALA A 45 -14.73 7.49 21.63
CA ALA A 45 -15.72 8.51 21.37
C ALA A 45 -15.00 9.81 21.01
N SER A 46 -15.55 10.58 20.07
CA SER A 46 -15.66 12.04 20.21
C SER A 46 -16.81 12.55 19.35
N SER A 47 -17.64 13.35 20.00
CA SER A 47 -18.93 13.90 19.62
C SER A 47 -18.89 14.85 18.42
N ALA A 48 -19.81 14.64 17.47
CA ALA A 48 -20.28 15.62 16.51
C ALA A 48 -21.79 15.86 16.70
N PRO A 49 -22.29 17.08 16.44
CA PRO A 49 -23.68 17.45 16.72
C PRO A 49 -24.66 16.76 15.77
N SER A 50 -25.86 16.55 16.28
CA SER A 50 -27.02 15.95 15.62
C SER A 50 -27.30 16.59 14.26
N MET A 51 -27.19 15.80 13.19
CA MET A 51 -27.88 16.04 11.92
C MET A 51 -28.49 14.71 11.48
N GLU A 52 -29.77 14.78 11.16
CA GLU A 52 -30.59 13.69 10.66
C GLU A 52 -29.92 13.01 9.46
N GLU A 53 -30.00 11.68 9.44
CA GLU A 53 -29.64 10.79 8.34
C GLU A 53 -30.61 10.99 7.16
N PRO A 54 -30.12 11.24 5.94
CA PRO A 54 -30.81 10.80 4.74
C PRO A 54 -30.03 9.65 4.10
N SER A 55 -30.61 8.47 4.25
CA SER A 55 -30.69 7.34 3.30
C SER A 55 -29.67 7.28 2.16
N GLU A 56 -28.80 6.26 2.25
CA GLU A 56 -28.27 5.39 1.19
C GLU A 56 -28.48 5.83 -0.26
N VAL A 57 -27.48 6.53 -0.81
CA VAL A 57 -27.08 6.35 -2.20
C VAL A 57 -25.56 6.37 -2.23
N SER A 58 -24.94 5.18 -2.32
CA SER A 58 -23.51 5.02 -2.58
C SER A 58 -23.19 5.48 -4.01
N PRO A 59 -22.37 6.53 -4.23
CA PRO A 59 -21.96 6.93 -5.57
C PRO A 59 -20.87 5.99 -6.10
N SER A 60 -20.85 5.75 -7.41
CA SER A 60 -19.86 4.91 -8.07
C SER A 60 -18.43 5.46 -7.91
N MET A 61 -17.46 4.56 -7.95
CA MET A 61 -16.01 4.79 -7.76
C MET A 61 -15.37 5.78 -8.76
N GLU A 62 -16.16 6.37 -9.66
CA GLU A 62 -15.72 7.21 -10.78
C GLU A 62 -15.74 8.71 -10.43
N GLU A 63 -16.50 9.13 -9.40
CA GLU A 63 -16.75 10.55 -9.14
C GLU A 63 -15.74 11.22 -8.18
N TRP A 64 -15.08 10.45 -7.31
CA TRP A 64 -14.13 10.96 -6.32
C TRP A 64 -12.67 11.03 -6.80
N GLY A 65 -12.42 10.76 -8.08
CA GLY A 65 -11.07 10.78 -8.68
C GLY A 65 -10.45 12.17 -8.85
N ALA A 66 -11.24 13.23 -8.66
CA ALA A 66 -10.77 14.61 -8.77
C ALA A 66 -11.34 15.43 -7.61
N LEU A 67 -10.49 16.14 -6.86
CA LEU A 67 -10.79 17.22 -5.88
C LEU A 67 -10.41 16.99 -4.40
N SER A 68 -9.34 16.24 -4.09
CA SER A 68 -8.63 16.47 -2.82
C SER A 68 -7.17 16.87 -3.05
N PRO A 69 -6.81 18.16 -2.83
CA PRO A 69 -5.43 18.65 -2.87
C PRO A 69 -4.50 18.04 -1.80
N TRP A 70 -5.06 17.31 -0.82
CA TRP A 70 -4.32 16.65 0.26
C TRP A 70 -4.39 15.13 0.17
N ALA A 71 -5.08 14.56 -0.83
CA ALA A 71 -4.96 13.15 -1.15
C ALA A 71 -3.52 12.90 -1.60
N SER A 72 -2.73 12.26 -0.75
CA SER A 72 -1.37 11.87 -1.10
C SER A 72 -1.41 11.07 -2.40
N PRO A 73 -0.45 11.25 -3.34
CA PRO A 73 -0.38 10.42 -4.55
C PRO A 73 -0.47 8.92 -4.22
N ARG A 74 0.01 8.52 -3.04
CA ARG A 74 -0.06 7.18 -2.45
C ARG A 74 -1.47 6.64 -2.18
N ALA A 75 -2.53 7.45 -2.23
CA ALA A 75 -3.91 7.00 -2.07
C ALA A 75 -4.47 6.35 -3.34
N PHE A 76 -3.87 6.66 -4.51
CA PHE A 76 -4.25 6.11 -5.82
C PHE A 76 -3.29 5.04 -6.34
N PHE A 77 -2.11 4.90 -5.73
CA PHE A 77 -1.16 3.83 -6.02
C PHE A 77 -1.25 2.75 -4.94
N GLY A 78 -1.12 1.49 -5.33
CA GLY A 78 -0.87 0.45 -4.34
C GLY A 78 0.58 0.50 -3.83
N ALA A 79 1.00 -0.55 -3.12
CA ALA A 79 2.30 -0.53 -2.44
C ALA A 79 3.48 -0.52 -3.44
N PRO A 80 4.51 0.33 -3.23
CA PRO A 80 5.73 0.29 -4.03
C PRO A 80 6.42 -1.07 -3.93
N GLY A 81 7.01 -1.52 -5.04
CA GLY A 81 7.84 -2.73 -5.05
C GLY A 81 9.19 -2.49 -4.37
N PRO A 82 9.86 -3.55 -3.88
CA PRO A 82 11.21 -3.41 -3.32
C PRO A 82 12.22 -3.01 -4.40
N GLU A 83 13.16 -2.13 -4.05
CA GLU A 83 14.29 -1.79 -4.90
C GLU A 83 15.15 -3.03 -5.16
N ARG A 84 15.51 -3.26 -6.44
CA ARG A 84 16.32 -4.41 -6.86
C ARG A 84 17.62 -3.98 -7.52
N ASN A 85 18.69 -4.68 -7.20
CA ASN A 85 19.99 -4.47 -7.84
C ASN A 85 19.96 -4.97 -9.28
N VAL A 86 19.83 -4.04 -10.23
CA VAL A 86 19.75 -4.33 -11.67
C VAL A 86 20.97 -5.13 -12.15
N ALA A 87 22.17 -4.75 -11.69
CA ALA A 87 23.41 -5.43 -12.05
C ALA A 87 23.42 -6.92 -11.67
N LEU A 88 22.89 -7.26 -10.48
CA LEU A 88 22.80 -8.66 -10.04
C LEU A 88 21.89 -9.46 -10.98
N TYR A 89 20.77 -8.87 -11.39
CA TYR A 89 19.79 -9.55 -12.24
C TYR A 89 20.30 -9.71 -13.68
N VAL A 90 21.11 -8.75 -14.17
CA VAL A 90 21.84 -8.90 -15.43
C VAL A 90 22.84 -10.05 -15.35
N VAL A 91 23.68 -10.09 -14.32
CA VAL A 91 24.64 -11.18 -14.12
C VAL A 91 23.91 -12.51 -14.02
N LEU A 92 22.82 -12.59 -13.26
CA LEU A 92 22.03 -13.81 -13.12
C LEU A 92 21.37 -14.23 -14.45
N SER A 93 20.95 -13.28 -15.28
CA SER A 93 20.42 -13.56 -16.63
C SER A 93 21.49 -14.13 -17.56
N LEU A 94 22.72 -13.62 -17.49
CA LEU A 94 23.85 -14.14 -18.28
C LEU A 94 24.28 -15.53 -17.79
N LEU A 95 24.38 -15.72 -16.48
CA LEU A 95 24.76 -17.00 -15.88
C LEU A 95 23.73 -18.11 -16.13
N SER A 96 22.44 -17.75 -16.18
CA SER A 96 21.34 -18.70 -16.41
C SER A 96 21.02 -18.91 -17.90
N CYS A 97 21.85 -18.42 -18.82
CA CYS A 97 21.61 -18.50 -20.26
C CYS A 97 20.23 -17.94 -20.66
N GLY A 98 19.77 -16.88 -20.00
CA GLY A 98 18.47 -16.27 -20.24
C GLY A 98 17.27 -16.98 -19.58
N LEU A 99 17.46 -18.10 -18.89
CA LEU A 99 16.37 -18.78 -18.15
C LEU A 99 15.80 -17.90 -17.01
N PHE A 100 16.61 -16.99 -16.47
CA PHE A 100 16.14 -16.05 -15.46
C PHE A 100 15.27 -14.91 -16.03
N ALA A 101 15.35 -14.60 -17.33
CA ALA A 101 14.56 -13.54 -17.96
C ALA A 101 13.04 -13.67 -17.71
N PRO A 102 12.39 -14.84 -17.92
CA PRO A 102 10.97 -15.01 -17.60
C PRO A 102 10.64 -14.79 -16.12
N ILE A 103 11.52 -15.24 -15.21
CA ILE A 103 11.35 -15.02 -13.77
C ILE A 103 11.46 -13.53 -13.43
N TRP A 104 12.43 -12.83 -14.01
CA TRP A 104 12.60 -11.39 -13.84
C TRP A 104 11.37 -10.62 -14.34
N MET A 105 10.85 -10.97 -15.52
CA MET A 105 9.62 -10.38 -16.04
C MET A 105 8.42 -10.62 -15.11
N TYR A 106 8.28 -11.82 -14.56
CA TYR A 106 7.27 -12.11 -13.53
C TYR A 106 7.42 -11.20 -12.30
N LEU A 107 8.65 -10.97 -11.83
CA LEU A 107 8.91 -10.08 -10.70
C LEU A 107 8.50 -8.63 -10.99
N ILE A 108 8.80 -8.13 -12.19
CA ILE A 108 8.37 -6.81 -12.66
C ILE A 108 6.84 -6.73 -12.72
N GLY A 109 6.18 -7.71 -13.33
CA GLY A 109 4.72 -7.77 -13.43
C GLY A 109 4.04 -7.82 -12.06
N ARG A 110 4.64 -8.53 -11.10
CA ARG A 110 4.16 -8.56 -9.71
C ARG A 110 4.28 -7.22 -9.01
N ASP A 111 5.32 -6.44 -9.29
CA ASP A 111 5.46 -5.09 -8.73
C ASP A 111 4.51 -4.10 -9.41
N LEU A 112 4.31 -4.22 -10.72
CA LEU A 112 3.31 -3.44 -11.45
C LEU A 112 1.91 -3.73 -10.94
N ARG A 113 1.53 -4.99 -10.71
CA ARG A 113 0.26 -5.38 -10.10
C ARG A 113 0.07 -4.71 -8.73
N ARG A 114 1.14 -4.62 -7.92
CA ARG A 114 1.07 -3.95 -6.62
C ARG A 114 0.90 -2.44 -6.76
N ALA A 115 1.54 -1.81 -7.73
CA ALA A 115 1.47 -0.36 -7.90
C ALA A 115 0.19 0.10 -8.63
N LEU A 116 -0.31 -0.70 -9.58
CA LEU A 116 -1.48 -0.43 -10.41
C LEU A 116 -2.64 -1.33 -9.99
N VAL A 117 -3.28 -0.99 -8.86
CA VAL A 117 -4.39 -1.78 -8.28
C VAL A 117 -5.61 -1.86 -9.21
N HIS A 118 -5.80 -0.84 -10.06
CA HIS A 118 -6.93 -0.76 -11.00
C HIS A 118 -6.67 -1.45 -12.34
N GLU A 119 -5.46 -1.94 -12.60
CA GLU A 119 -5.15 -2.66 -13.83
C GLU A 119 -5.20 -4.16 -13.57
N GLU A 120 -5.98 -4.90 -14.37
CA GLU A 120 -6.04 -6.36 -14.30
C GLU A 120 -4.76 -6.99 -14.88
N ILE A 121 -3.68 -6.93 -14.12
CA ILE A 121 -2.37 -7.52 -14.47
C ILE A 121 -2.30 -8.91 -13.85
N ARG A 122 -2.16 -9.97 -14.64
CA ARG A 122 -2.04 -11.37 -14.16
C ARG A 122 -0.65 -11.94 -14.47
N PRO A 123 0.40 -11.56 -13.72
CA PRO A 123 1.78 -11.97 -14.01
C PRO A 123 1.97 -13.49 -13.94
N GLU A 124 1.16 -14.20 -13.13
CA GLU A 124 1.19 -15.66 -13.07
C GLU A 124 0.75 -16.30 -14.40
N LEU A 125 -0.31 -15.76 -14.99
CA LEU A 125 -0.81 -16.21 -16.28
C LEU A 125 0.14 -15.77 -17.41
N ASP A 126 0.68 -14.55 -17.32
CA ASP A 126 1.63 -14.03 -18.31
C ASP A 126 2.93 -14.84 -18.35
N LEU A 127 3.42 -15.31 -17.20
CA LEU A 127 4.56 -16.23 -17.10
C LEU A 127 4.25 -17.59 -17.73
N LEU A 128 3.07 -18.15 -17.42
CA LEU A 128 2.62 -19.41 -18.01
C LEU A 128 2.50 -19.30 -19.53
N LEU A 129 1.91 -18.21 -20.03
CA LEU A 129 1.79 -17.93 -21.46
C LEU A 129 3.17 -17.75 -22.12
N ALA A 130 4.12 -17.04 -21.47
CA ALA A 130 5.48 -16.92 -21.97
C ALA A 130 6.19 -18.27 -22.12
N LEU A 131 5.96 -19.19 -21.18
CA LEU A 131 6.50 -20.55 -21.24
C LEU A 131 5.81 -21.42 -22.30
N VAL A 132 4.47 -21.43 -22.31
CA VAL A 132 3.65 -22.26 -23.21
C VAL A 132 3.83 -21.85 -24.67
N THR A 133 3.94 -20.56 -24.95
CA THR A 133 4.12 -20.03 -26.31
C THR A 133 5.56 -20.05 -26.79
N CYS A 134 6.47 -20.73 -26.07
CA CYS A 134 7.89 -20.81 -26.38
C CYS A 134 8.52 -19.42 -26.63
N GLY A 135 8.17 -18.44 -25.79
CA GLY A 135 8.70 -17.08 -25.91
C GLY A 135 8.05 -16.20 -26.99
N VAL A 136 7.02 -16.62 -27.72
CA VAL A 136 6.30 -15.69 -28.62
C VAL A 136 5.56 -14.61 -27.80
N TRP A 137 4.92 -15.02 -26.70
CA TRP A 137 4.27 -14.08 -25.77
C TRP A 137 5.25 -13.13 -25.09
N TRP A 138 6.54 -13.47 -25.02
CA TRP A 138 7.60 -12.59 -24.50
C TRP A 138 7.65 -11.25 -25.22
N VAL A 139 7.50 -11.26 -26.55
CA VAL A 139 7.51 -10.05 -27.37
C VAL A 139 6.32 -9.15 -27.02
N TYR A 140 5.15 -9.74 -26.79
CA TYR A 140 3.97 -9.02 -26.33
C TYR A 140 4.19 -8.39 -24.94
N LEU A 141 4.80 -9.12 -24.00
CA LEU A 141 5.12 -8.60 -22.67
C LEU A 141 6.13 -7.45 -22.72
N LEU A 142 7.12 -7.55 -23.61
CA LEU A 142 8.08 -6.48 -23.88
C LEU A 142 7.43 -5.20 -24.41
N TYR A 143 6.24 -5.28 -25.01
CA TYR A 143 5.46 -4.11 -25.44
C TYR A 143 4.45 -3.62 -24.38
N ARG A 144 3.80 -4.54 -23.64
CA ARG A 144 2.76 -4.22 -22.66
C ARG A 144 3.30 -3.68 -21.34
N TYR A 145 4.38 -4.25 -20.81
CA TYR A 145 4.89 -3.82 -19.51
C TYR A 145 5.53 -2.41 -19.51
N PRO A 146 6.27 -1.97 -20.55
CA PRO A 146 6.77 -0.61 -20.58
C PRO A 146 5.65 0.42 -20.68
N SER A 147 4.56 0.14 -21.42
CA SER A 147 3.43 1.08 -21.52
C SER A 147 2.71 1.26 -20.17
N LEU A 148 2.62 0.19 -19.36
CA LEU A 148 2.15 0.26 -17.97
C LEU A 148 3.10 1.07 -17.07
N ILE A 149 4.43 0.90 -17.21
CA ILE A 149 5.42 1.70 -16.48
C ILE A 149 5.32 3.19 -16.86
N VAL A 150 5.14 3.50 -18.14
CA VAL A 150 4.94 4.88 -18.62
C VAL A 150 3.63 5.46 -18.09
N ALA A 151 2.55 4.67 -18.05
CA ALA A 151 1.29 5.08 -17.43
C ALA A 151 1.47 5.38 -15.94
N LEU A 152 2.19 4.51 -15.21
CA LEU A 152 2.53 4.71 -13.80
C LEU A 152 3.36 5.98 -13.59
N LYS A 153 4.42 6.15 -14.39
CA LYS A 153 5.32 7.31 -14.36
C LYS A 153 4.59 8.63 -14.58
N ARG A 154 3.67 8.67 -15.55
CA ARG A 154 2.78 9.83 -15.79
C ARG A 154 1.92 10.16 -14.58
N ARG A 155 1.34 9.15 -13.91
CA ARG A 155 0.50 9.36 -12.73
C ARG A 155 1.30 9.86 -11.52
N VAL A 156 2.58 9.48 -11.40
CA VAL A 156 3.49 9.95 -10.33
C VAL A 156 3.96 11.40 -10.58
N GLY A 157 3.63 12.00 -11.73
CA GLY A 157 4.08 13.35 -12.11
C GLY A 157 5.56 13.39 -12.53
N LEU A 158 6.17 12.22 -12.76
CA LEU A 158 7.53 12.11 -13.28
C LEU A 158 7.48 12.27 -14.80
N SER A 159 7.50 13.51 -15.28
CA SER A 159 7.67 13.82 -16.71
C SER A 159 9.12 13.52 -17.13
N GLY A 160 9.43 12.25 -17.32
CA GLY A 160 10.75 11.84 -17.83
C GLY A 160 10.71 11.71 -19.33
N GLU A 161 11.57 12.50 -19.99
CA GLU A 161 11.88 12.50 -21.41
C GLU A 161 11.81 11.10 -22.04
N ASP A 162 11.29 11.04 -23.27
CA ASP A 162 11.07 9.85 -24.08
C ASP A 162 12.38 9.15 -24.49
N LEU A 163 13.16 8.72 -23.51
CA LEU A 163 14.36 7.94 -23.70
C LEU A 163 14.12 6.62 -22.97
N PRO A 164 13.87 5.50 -23.68
CA PRO A 164 14.52 5.14 -24.94
C PRO A 164 13.68 4.23 -25.84
N VAL A 165 12.73 4.81 -26.56
CA VAL A 165 12.04 4.09 -27.66
C VAL A 165 13.05 3.65 -28.74
N ILE A 166 14.20 4.34 -28.84
CA ILE A 166 15.30 4.06 -29.80
C ILE A 166 16.23 2.91 -29.35
N SER A 167 16.43 2.66 -28.04
CA SER A 167 17.20 1.47 -27.60
C SER A 167 16.38 0.17 -27.67
N LEU A 168 15.05 0.30 -27.79
CA LEU A 168 14.10 -0.79 -27.96
C LEU A 168 14.34 -1.54 -29.30
N ILE A 169 14.73 -0.80 -30.33
CA ILE A 169 15.01 -1.34 -31.68
C ILE A 169 16.38 -2.05 -31.71
N LEU A 170 17.38 -1.55 -30.98
CA LEU A 170 18.70 -2.22 -30.83
C LEU A 170 18.63 -3.52 -29.98
N GLY A 171 17.57 -3.71 -29.19
CA GLY A 171 17.38 -4.88 -28.30
C GLY A 171 16.93 -6.18 -28.99
N ILE A 172 16.43 -6.11 -30.22
CA ILE A 172 15.93 -7.26 -30.99
C ILE A 172 17.06 -8.28 -31.28
N LEU A 173 18.31 -7.81 -31.38
CA LEU A 173 19.49 -8.66 -31.58
C LEU A 173 20.08 -9.23 -30.26
N SER A 174 19.67 -8.71 -29.09
CA SER A 174 20.24 -9.03 -27.76
C SER A 174 19.23 -9.64 -26.77
N LEU A 175 18.21 -10.33 -27.29
CA LEU A 175 17.26 -11.15 -26.50
C LEU A 175 16.35 -10.38 -25.53
N GLY A 176 16.17 -9.05 -25.69
CA GLY A 176 15.28 -8.26 -24.83
C GLY A 176 15.80 -8.01 -23.41
N LEU A 177 17.07 -8.36 -23.12
CA LEU A 177 17.71 -8.13 -21.82
C LEU A 177 17.83 -6.64 -21.49
N VAL A 178 18.18 -5.82 -22.48
CA VAL A 178 18.28 -4.36 -22.32
C VAL A 178 16.93 -3.75 -21.94
N SER A 179 15.85 -4.24 -22.52
CA SER A 179 14.50 -3.81 -22.20
C SER A 179 14.12 -4.13 -20.75
N LEU A 180 14.50 -5.31 -20.24
CA LEU A 180 14.30 -5.67 -18.82
C LEU A 180 15.09 -4.77 -17.86
N VAL A 181 16.36 -4.50 -18.20
CA VAL A 181 17.23 -3.61 -17.44
C VAL A 181 16.60 -2.23 -17.31
N LEU A 182 16.13 -1.68 -18.43
CA LEU A 182 15.49 -0.38 -18.50
C LEU A 182 14.21 -0.33 -17.66
N MET A 183 13.33 -1.33 -17.81
CA MET A 183 12.11 -1.42 -17.01
C MET A 183 12.43 -1.42 -15.52
N GLN A 184 13.41 -2.23 -15.11
CA GLN A 184 13.81 -2.33 -13.71
C GLN A 184 14.42 -1.03 -13.20
N SER A 185 15.24 -0.33 -14.01
CA SER A 185 15.81 0.96 -13.61
C SER A 185 14.75 2.06 -13.46
N GLU A 186 13.77 2.10 -14.36
CA GLU A 186 12.65 3.05 -14.29
C GLU A 186 11.77 2.74 -13.07
N LEU A 187 11.43 1.48 -12.82
CA LEU A 187 10.69 1.07 -11.62
C LEU A 187 11.43 1.45 -10.34
N ASN A 188 12.73 1.16 -10.25
CA ASN A 188 13.54 1.55 -9.11
C ASN A 188 13.59 3.08 -8.90
N ARG A 189 13.60 3.87 -9.99
CA ARG A 189 13.53 5.34 -9.91
C ARG A 189 12.17 5.79 -9.37
N ILE A 190 11.08 5.20 -9.85
CA ILE A 190 9.73 5.48 -9.38
C ILE A 190 9.60 5.12 -7.88
N TRP A 191 10.16 3.99 -7.45
CA TRP A 191 10.14 3.55 -6.05
C TRP A 191 10.87 4.52 -5.12
N ARG A 192 12.09 4.96 -5.48
CA ARG A 192 12.85 5.98 -4.73
C ARG A 192 12.05 7.25 -4.49
N VAL A 193 11.44 7.77 -5.56
CA VAL A 193 10.61 8.98 -5.51
C VAL A 193 9.40 8.79 -4.59
N MET A 194 8.72 7.65 -4.68
CA MET A 194 7.56 7.37 -3.81
C MET A 194 7.93 7.19 -2.35
N GLU A 195 9.13 6.69 -2.05
CA GLU A 195 9.63 6.52 -0.69
C GLU A 195 10.26 7.78 -0.10
N GLY A 196 10.42 8.85 -0.90
CA GLY A 196 11.08 10.08 -0.45
C GLY A 196 12.59 9.89 -0.19
N ARG A 197 13.18 8.83 -0.77
CA ARG A 197 14.62 8.59 -0.74
C ARG A 197 15.26 9.29 -1.95
N PRO A 198 16.31 10.12 -1.76
CA PRO A 198 16.98 10.80 -2.87
C PRO A 198 17.65 9.81 -3.84
#